data_AF-A0A0C3CT79-F1
#
_entry.id   AF-A0A0C3CT79-F1
#
_cell.length_a   1.000
_cell.length_b   1.000
_cell.length_c   1.000
_cell.angle_alpha   90.00
_cell.angle_beta   90.00
_cell.angle_gamma   90.00
#
_symmetry.space_group_name_H-M   'P 1'
#
loop_
_entity.id
_entity.type
_entity.pdbx_description
1 polymer ?
#
loop_
_entity_poly.entity_id
_entity_poly.type
_entity_poly.pdbx_seq_one_letter_code
_entity_poly.pdbx_strand_id
1 'polypeptide(L)'
;RTEDNLPGGWHANRAPTYTQLAKHLQNHDFHRRQYSDWLCQDIEAIEAYWAMVCLKRILPLGKFETTVKSVKMHLVTLEEFDATPDIQLGGLYSPKLEGPTLAGLVPPTIPAVVPPPGGRLPKHTLDSEEARDHNNWKISQVP
;
A
#
# COMPACT_ATOMS: atom_id res chain seq x y z
N ARG A 1 18.39 20.83 0.41
CA ARG A 1 18.07 20.75 -1.03
C ARG A 1 18.79 19.53 -1.59
N THR A 2 18.07 18.42 -1.71
CA THR A 2 18.38 17.21 -2.51
C THR A 2 17.15 16.32 -2.44
N GLU A 3 16.05 16.81 -3.00
CA GLU A 3 14.84 16.02 -3.26
C GLU A 3 14.66 15.98 -4.78
N ASP A 4 15.52 15.20 -5.44
CA ASP A 4 15.16 14.63 -6.73
C ASP A 4 14.40 13.35 -6.41
N ASN A 5 13.07 13.42 -6.54
CA ASN A 5 12.19 12.26 -6.49
C ASN A 5 12.49 11.38 -7.72
N LEU A 6 13.51 10.54 -7.62
CA LEU A 6 13.84 9.56 -8.65
C LEU A 6 12.78 8.45 -8.70
N PRO A 7 12.33 8.04 -9.90
CA PRO A 7 11.26 7.06 -10.04
C PRO A 7 11.73 5.68 -9.54
N GLY A 8 11.01 5.12 -8.56
CA GLY A 8 11.18 3.72 -8.15
C GLY A 8 11.92 3.48 -6.82
N GLY A 9 12.26 4.52 -6.05
CA GLY A 9 12.76 4.37 -4.67
C GLY A 9 14.03 3.54 -4.59
N TRP A 10 15.16 4.12 -4.99
CA TRP A 10 16.54 3.58 -4.96
C TRP A 10 16.75 2.32 -4.12
N HIS A 11 16.42 1.13 -4.64
CA HIS A 11 16.64 -0.20 -4.03
C HIS A 11 16.77 -0.22 -2.48
N ALA A 12 15.96 0.56 -1.77
CA ALA A 12 16.29 0.91 -0.38
C ALA A 12 16.05 -0.30 0.50
N ASN A 13 15.11 -1.15 0.07
CA ASN A 13 14.85 -2.48 0.56
C ASN A 13 16.03 -3.47 0.44
N ARG A 14 17.06 -3.16 -0.36
CA ARG A 14 18.30 -3.94 -0.50
C ARG A 14 19.48 -3.31 0.24
N ALA A 15 19.31 -2.13 0.84
CA ALA A 15 20.38 -1.49 1.58
C ALA A 15 20.72 -2.31 2.85
N PRO A 16 22.00 -2.48 3.20
CA PRO A 16 22.41 -3.24 4.38
C PRO A 16 21.72 -2.78 5.69
N THR A 17 21.48 -1.48 5.83
CA THR A 17 20.74 -0.91 6.97
C THR A 17 19.30 -1.39 7.02
N TYR A 18 18.61 -1.40 5.88
CA TYR A 18 17.23 -1.87 5.80
C TYR A 18 17.14 -3.37 6.07
N THR A 19 18.09 -4.17 5.57
CA THR A 19 18.15 -5.61 5.88
C THR A 19 18.35 -5.89 7.36
N GLN A 20 19.19 -5.10 8.05
CA GLN A 20 19.36 -5.22 9.50
C GLN A 20 18.09 -4.80 10.26
N LEU A 21 17.44 -3.71 9.82
CA LEU A 21 16.16 -3.26 10.38
C LEU A 21 15.09 -4.34 10.24
N ALA A 22 14.97 -4.92 9.05
CA ALA A 22 14.07 -6.03 8.75
C ALA A 22 14.32 -7.23 9.67
N LYS A 23 15.57 -7.64 9.85
CA LYS A 23 15.93 -8.72 10.78
C LYS A 23 15.58 -8.39 12.23
N HIS A 24 15.84 -7.17 12.68
CA HIS A 24 15.48 -6.76 14.04
C HIS A 24 13.98 -6.83 14.28
N LEU A 25 13.19 -6.31 13.35
CA LEU A 25 11.73 -6.36 13.44
C LEU A 25 11.21 -7.80 13.39
N GLN A 26 11.74 -8.64 12.51
CA GLN A 26 11.38 -10.06 12.43
C GLN A 26 11.70 -10.84 13.71
N ASN A 27 12.80 -10.51 14.40
CA ASN A 27 13.15 -11.11 15.69
C ASN A 27 12.21 -10.69 16.83
N HIS A 28 11.35 -9.70 16.61
CA HIS A 28 10.31 -9.24 17.52
C HIS A 28 8.90 -9.52 16.96
N ASP A 29 8.77 -10.52 16.08
CA ASP A 29 7.50 -10.96 15.48
C ASP A 29 6.77 -9.90 14.66
N PHE A 30 7.49 -8.86 14.20
CA PHE A 30 6.96 -7.95 13.20
C PHE A 30 7.15 -8.53 11.80
N HIS A 31 6.04 -8.62 11.08
CA HIS A 31 5.99 -9.05 9.69
C HIS A 31 5.80 -7.87 8.75
N ARG A 32 6.53 -7.88 7.64
CA ARG A 32 6.39 -6.82 6.63
C ARG A 32 5.05 -7.00 5.92
N ARG A 33 4.22 -5.96 5.93
CA ARG A 33 2.96 -5.93 5.17
C ARG A 33 3.18 -5.35 3.78
N GLN A 34 3.49 -4.06 3.70
CA GLN A 34 3.69 -3.36 2.44
C GLN A 34 4.85 -2.35 2.57
N TYR A 35 5.73 -2.29 1.57
CA TYR A 35 6.88 -1.37 1.55
C TYR A 35 7.71 -1.35 2.86
N SER A 36 7.61 -0.28 3.64
CA SER A 36 8.31 -0.05 4.89
C SER A 36 7.43 -0.26 6.13
N ASP A 37 6.24 -0.82 5.95
CA ASP A 37 5.27 -1.05 7.02
C ASP A 37 5.43 -2.47 7.57
N TRP A 38 5.45 -2.54 8.90
CA TRP A 38 5.70 -3.74 9.67
C TRP A 38 4.64 -3.85 10.76
N LEU A 39 4.06 -5.05 10.90
CA LEU A 39 2.96 -5.32 11.80
C LEU A 39 3.28 -6.49 12.71
N CYS A 40 2.87 -6.38 13.96
CA CYS A 40 2.87 -7.47 14.92
C CYS A 40 1.46 -7.56 15.52
N GLN A 41 0.88 -8.76 15.50
CA GLN A 41 -0.41 -9.02 16.14
C GLN A 41 -0.18 -9.35 17.62
N ASP A 42 -1.11 -8.95 18.47
CA ASP A 42 -1.13 -9.32 19.90
C ASP A 42 0.14 -8.95 20.70
N ILE A 43 0.82 -7.87 20.33
CA ILE A 43 2.01 -7.38 21.03
C ILE A 43 1.65 -6.46 22.20
N GLU A 44 2.34 -6.62 23.34
CA GLU A 44 2.21 -5.68 24.44
C GLU A 44 2.90 -4.35 24.11
N ALA A 45 2.33 -3.24 24.60
CA ALA A 45 2.87 -1.91 24.34
C ALA A 45 4.34 -1.75 24.79
N ILE A 46 4.72 -2.43 25.88
CA ILE A 46 6.10 -2.40 26.38
C ILE A 46 7.07 -3.16 25.47
N GLU A 47 6.64 -4.27 24.88
CA GLU A 47 7.44 -5.07 23.95
C GLU A 47 7.61 -4.33 22.62
N ALA A 48 6.54 -3.71 22.11
CA ALA A 48 6.59 -2.87 20.93
C ALA A 48 7.54 -1.67 21.13
N TYR A 49 7.49 -1.03 22.31
CA TYR A 49 8.43 0.02 22.67
C TYR A 49 9.88 -0.49 22.70
N TRP A 50 10.13 -1.65 23.30
CA TRP A 50 11.48 -2.24 23.33
C TRP A 50 12.01 -2.58 21.94
N ALA A 51 11.18 -3.15 21.06
CA ALA A 51 11.54 -3.40 19.67
C ALA A 51 12.00 -2.11 18.97
N MET A 52 11.29 -1.00 19.19
CA MET A 52 11.64 0.32 18.67
C MET A 52 12.96 0.87 19.23
N VAL A 53 13.21 0.71 20.53
CA VAL A 53 14.49 1.11 21.16
C VAL A 53 15.65 0.28 20.60
N CYS A 54 15.44 -1.01 20.35
CA CYS A 54 16.45 -1.91 19.82
C CYS A 54 16.91 -1.56 18.40
N LEU A 55 16.12 -0.81 17.61
CA LEU A 55 16.54 -0.35 16.28
C LEU A 55 17.81 0.53 16.31
N LYS A 56 18.09 1.20 17.43
CA LYS A 56 19.33 1.97 17.63
C LYS A 56 20.60 1.11 17.65
N ARG A 57 20.44 -0.21 17.80
CA ARG A 57 21.55 -1.18 17.82
C ARG A 57 21.94 -1.69 16.43
N ILE A 58 21.26 -1.23 15.38
CA ILE A 58 21.66 -1.52 13.99
C ILE A 58 23.07 -1.02 13.76
N LEU A 59 23.89 -1.84 13.10
CA LEU A 59 25.28 -1.52 12.84
C LEU A 59 25.46 -0.77 11.52
N PRO A 60 26.45 0.14 11.46
CA PRO A 60 27.27 0.59 12.59
C PRO A 60 26.45 1.45 13.58
N LEU A 61 26.85 1.48 14.86
CA LEU A 61 26.17 2.29 15.87
C LEU A 61 26.08 3.76 15.41
N GLY A 62 24.95 4.43 15.65
CA GLY A 62 24.70 5.78 15.15
C GLY A 62 24.22 5.84 13.70
N LYS A 63 24.28 4.73 12.93
CA LYS A 63 23.81 4.70 11.54
C LYS A 63 22.31 4.93 11.46
N PHE A 64 21.55 4.30 12.36
CA PHE A 64 20.10 4.42 12.37
C PHE A 64 19.69 5.88 12.56
N GLU A 65 20.27 6.56 13.55
CA GLU A 65 20.01 7.96 13.87
C GLU A 65 20.43 8.94 12.77
N THR A 66 21.49 8.62 12.03
CA THR A 66 22.02 9.49 10.97
C THR A 66 21.40 9.27 9.60
N THR A 67 20.73 8.13 9.37
CA THR A 67 20.16 7.79 8.05
C THR A 67 18.65 7.72 8.01
N VAL A 68 18.01 7.43 9.13
CA VAL A 68 16.56 7.32 9.19
C VAL A 68 15.97 8.68 9.54
N LYS A 69 15.25 9.28 8.59
CA LYS A 69 14.58 10.59 8.78
C LYS A 69 13.47 10.52 9.84
N SER A 70 12.72 9.42 9.88
CA SER A 70 11.65 9.21 10.86
C SER A 70 11.27 7.74 10.94
N VAL A 71 10.95 7.26 12.15
CA VAL A 71 10.22 6.01 12.39
C VAL A 71 9.07 6.32 13.32
N LYS A 72 7.91 5.71 13.05
CA LYS A 72 6.70 5.88 13.85
C LYS A 72 6.12 4.51 14.19
N MET A 73 5.50 4.44 15.36
CA MET A 73 4.78 3.27 15.84
C MET A 73 3.34 3.70 16.11
N HIS A 74 2.38 2.93 15.62
CA HIS A 74 0.96 3.22 15.75
C HIS A 74 0.23 1.94 16.15
N LEU A 75 -0.75 2.06 17.04
CA LEU A 75 -1.74 1.01 17.24
C LEU A 75 -2.76 1.11 16.11
N VAL A 76 -2.94 0.03 15.36
CA VAL A 76 -3.96 -0.09 14.33
C VAL A 76 -5.08 -0.96 14.90
N THR A 77 -6.24 -0.35 15.18
CA THR A 77 -7.38 -1.02 15.85
C THR A 77 -8.49 -1.45 14.89
N LEU A 78 -8.38 -1.11 13.60
CA LEU A 78 -9.37 -1.45 12.58
C LEU A 78 -8.85 -2.62 11.75
N GLU A 79 -9.75 -3.53 11.36
CA GLU A 79 -9.53 -4.38 10.19
C GLU A 79 -9.14 -3.45 9.05
N GLU A 80 -7.91 -3.59 8.56
CA GLU A 80 -7.41 -2.67 7.54
C GLU A 80 -8.38 -2.68 6.37
N PHE A 81 -8.83 -1.48 6.01
CA PHE A 81 -9.67 -1.28 4.86
C PHE A 81 -8.81 -1.54 3.62
N ASP A 82 -8.69 -2.82 3.24
CA ASP A 82 -8.12 -3.20 1.97
C ASP A 82 -9.12 -2.80 0.90
N ALA A 83 -8.94 -1.58 0.41
CA ALA A 83 -9.72 -1.04 -0.68
C ALA A 83 -9.21 -1.54 -2.03
N THR A 84 -8.22 -2.43 -2.11
CA THR A 84 -7.76 -2.99 -3.40
C THR A 84 -8.89 -3.68 -4.18
N PRO A 85 -9.82 -4.42 -3.56
CA PRO A 85 -11.01 -4.94 -4.24
C PRO A 85 -11.93 -3.82 -4.76
N ASP A 86 -12.05 -2.73 -4.00
CA ASP A 86 -12.98 -1.61 -4.23
C ASP A 86 -12.42 -0.51 -5.16
N ILE A 87 -11.09 -0.38 -5.22
CA ILE A 87 -10.32 0.60 -5.99
C ILE A 87 -9.81 -0.13 -7.23
N GLN A 88 -10.72 -0.43 -8.15
CA GLN A 88 -10.37 -0.84 -9.51
C GLN A 88 -10.34 0.42 -10.39
N LEU A 89 -9.50 1.39 -10.01
CA LEU A 89 -9.37 2.68 -10.70
C LEU A 89 -8.87 2.48 -12.13
N GLY A 90 -9.79 2.35 -13.08
CA GLY A 90 -9.53 2.57 -14.51
C GLY A 90 -10.18 3.85 -14.99
N GLY A 91 -9.45 4.68 -15.73
CA GLY A 91 -9.92 5.98 -16.22
C GLY A 91 -8.86 7.07 -16.17
N LEU A 92 -9.28 8.35 -16.15
CA LEU A 92 -8.42 9.54 -16.24
C LEU A 92 -7.18 9.52 -15.32
N TYR A 93 -7.31 8.97 -14.11
CA TYR A 93 -6.25 8.98 -13.09
C TYR A 93 -5.33 7.75 -13.11
N SER A 94 -5.70 6.69 -13.82
CA SER A 94 -4.86 5.51 -14.03
C SER A 94 -5.21 4.82 -15.36
N PRO A 95 -4.79 5.40 -16.51
CA PRO A 95 -5.19 4.92 -17.83
C PRO A 95 -4.62 3.54 -18.21
N LYS A 96 -3.70 3.00 -17.39
CA LYS A 96 -3.12 1.65 -17.56
C LYS A 96 -3.84 0.57 -16.77
N LEU A 97 -4.73 0.97 -15.87
CA LEU A 97 -5.61 0.07 -15.15
C LEU A 97 -6.94 0.08 -15.89
N GLU A 98 -7.42 -1.10 -16.24
CA GLU A 98 -8.73 -1.30 -16.84
C GLU A 98 -9.59 -1.95 -15.76
N GLY A 99 -10.70 -1.33 -15.37
CA GLY A 99 -11.54 -1.83 -14.29
C GLY A 99 -12.70 -0.90 -13.88
N PRO A 100 -13.65 -1.42 -13.08
CA PRO A 100 -14.79 -0.69 -12.55
C PRO A 100 -14.37 0.35 -11.50
N THR A 101 -14.72 1.60 -11.74
CA THR A 101 -14.59 2.67 -10.75
C THR A 101 -15.92 2.86 -10.03
N LEU A 102 -15.92 2.75 -8.69
CA LEU A 102 -17.11 2.94 -7.86
C LEU A 102 -17.89 4.20 -8.26
N ALA A 103 -19.20 4.06 -8.44
CA ALA A 103 -20.05 5.13 -8.95
C ALA A 103 -20.00 6.42 -8.09
N GLY A 104 -19.74 6.29 -6.79
CA GLY A 104 -19.57 7.41 -5.87
C GLY A 104 -18.26 8.20 -6.03
N LEU A 105 -17.27 7.63 -6.73
CA LEU A 105 -15.97 8.28 -7.00
C LEU A 105 -15.93 8.98 -8.36
N VAL A 106 -16.98 8.82 -9.18
CA VAL A 106 -17.06 9.39 -10.53
C VAL A 106 -18.22 10.40 -10.59
N PRO A 107 -18.01 11.60 -11.18
CA PRO A 107 -19.11 12.53 -11.42
C PRO A 107 -20.31 11.85 -12.11
N PRO A 108 -21.55 12.20 -11.73
CA PRO A 108 -22.76 11.57 -12.30
C PRO A 108 -22.91 11.82 -13.80
N THR A 109 -22.17 12.78 -14.36
CA THR A 109 -22.13 13.11 -15.79
C THR A 109 -21.35 12.12 -16.64
N ILE A 110 -20.57 11.19 -16.04
CA ILE A 110 -19.86 10.16 -16.80
C ILE A 110 -20.77 8.95 -17.00
N PRO A 111 -21.06 8.56 -18.25
CA PRO A 111 -21.94 7.42 -18.53
C PRO A 111 -21.33 6.10 -18.07
N ALA A 112 -22.18 5.24 -17.51
CA ALA A 112 -21.83 3.85 -17.25
C ALA A 112 -21.79 3.07 -18.58
N VAL A 113 -20.79 2.22 -18.71
CA VAL A 113 -20.59 1.27 -19.80
C VAL A 113 -21.02 -0.09 -19.29
N VAL A 114 -21.80 -0.81 -20.08
CA VAL A 114 -22.22 -2.17 -19.72
C VAL A 114 -20.97 -3.07 -19.72
N PRO A 115 -20.63 -3.76 -18.60
CA PRO A 115 -19.57 -4.77 -18.64
C PRO A 115 -19.93 -5.82 -19.70
N PRO A 116 -18.96 -6.34 -20.47
CA PRO A 116 -19.25 -7.33 -21.51
C PRO A 116 -20.02 -8.52 -20.91
N PRO A 117 -21.24 -8.84 -21.39
CA PRO A 117 -22.07 -9.88 -20.78
C PRO A 117 -21.36 -11.25 -20.89
N GLY A 118 -21.07 -11.87 -19.74
CA GLY A 118 -20.32 -13.12 -19.68
C GLY A 118 -18.83 -13.00 -20.04
N GLY A 119 -18.29 -11.78 -20.11
CA GLY A 119 -16.91 -11.51 -20.48
C GLY A 119 -15.93 -11.81 -19.35
N ARG A 120 -14.70 -12.18 -19.73
CA ARG A 120 -13.57 -12.26 -18.81
C ARG A 120 -13.30 -10.88 -18.22
N LEU A 121 -13.22 -10.78 -16.90
CA LEU A 121 -12.86 -9.54 -16.22
C LEU A 121 -11.52 -8.99 -16.74
N PRO A 122 -11.32 -7.67 -16.79
CA PRO A 122 -10.06 -7.06 -17.18
C PRO A 122 -8.90 -7.56 -16.35
N LYS A 123 -7.71 -7.43 -16.93
CA LYS A 123 -6.48 -7.88 -16.30
C LYS A 123 -6.30 -7.16 -14.96
N HIS A 124 -6.16 -7.93 -13.87
CA HIS A 124 -6.03 -7.45 -12.49
C HIS A 124 -7.35 -7.04 -11.79
N THR A 125 -8.51 -7.26 -12.41
CA THR A 125 -9.82 -7.17 -11.75
C THR A 125 -10.16 -8.50 -11.08
N LEU A 126 -10.44 -8.49 -9.77
CA LEU A 126 -10.96 -9.66 -9.04
C LEU A 126 -12.47 -9.78 -9.25
N ASP A 127 -12.97 -11.01 -9.20
CA ASP A 127 -14.41 -11.29 -9.31
C ASP A 127 -15.10 -11.00 -7.97
N SER A 128 -15.83 -9.88 -7.89
CA SER A 128 -16.54 -9.40 -6.70
C SER A 128 -17.94 -8.88 -7.06
N GLU A 129 -18.80 -8.62 -6.06
CA GLU A 129 -20.13 -8.04 -6.30
C GLU A 129 -20.03 -6.65 -6.95
N GLU A 130 -19.06 -5.86 -6.53
CA GLU A 130 -18.75 -4.52 -7.03
C GLU A 130 -18.25 -4.57 -8.48
N ALA A 131 -17.45 -5.58 -8.83
CA ALA A 131 -16.96 -5.81 -10.19
C ALA A 131 -18.07 -6.30 -11.13
N ARG A 132 -19.12 -6.93 -10.58
CA ARG A 132 -20.32 -7.35 -11.31
C ARG A 132 -21.40 -6.27 -11.37
N ASP A 133 -21.34 -5.24 -10.52
CA ASP A 133 -22.27 -4.11 -10.58
C ASP A 133 -21.95 -3.21 -11.78
N HIS A 134 -22.85 -3.24 -12.77
CA HIS A 134 -22.84 -2.38 -13.95
C HIS A 134 -22.67 -0.88 -13.66
N ASN A 135 -23.14 -0.39 -12.51
CA ASN A 135 -23.04 1.04 -12.17
C ASN A 135 -21.59 1.50 -11.94
N ASN A 136 -20.68 0.56 -11.62
CA ASN A 136 -19.28 0.84 -11.36
C ASN A 136 -18.42 0.84 -12.63
N TRP A 137 -18.96 0.47 -13.79
CA TRP A 137 -18.20 0.44 -15.04
C TRP A 137 -18.28 1.78 -15.79
N LYS A 138 -17.70 2.86 -15.27
CA LYS A 138 -17.71 4.18 -15.94
C LYS A 138 -16.40 4.45 -16.67
N ILE A 139 -16.44 4.69 -17.99
CA ILE A 139 -15.27 5.10 -18.78
C ILE A 139 -15.32 6.63 -18.95
N SER A 140 -14.31 7.36 -18.47
CA SER A 140 -14.16 8.76 -18.88
C SER A 140 -13.74 8.78 -20.35
N GLN A 141 -14.63 9.19 -21.26
CA GLN A 141 -14.18 9.58 -22.60
C GLN A 141 -13.33 10.84 -22.44
N VAL A 142 -12.05 10.72 -22.73
CA VAL A 142 -11.17 11.89 -22.88
C VAL A 142 -11.34 12.38 -24.33
N PRO A 143 -11.51 13.69 -24.57
CA PRO A 143 -11.39 14.26 -25.91
C PRO A 143 -9.98 14.09 -26.49
#